data_AF-A0A518V507-F1
#
_entry.id   AF-A0A518V507-F1
#
_cell.length_a   1.000
_cell.length_b   1.000
_cell.length_c   1.000
_cell.angle_alpha   90.00
_cell.angle_beta   90.00
_cell.angle_gamma   90.00
#
_symmetry.space_group_name_H-M   'P 1'
#
loop_
_entity.id
_entity.type
_entity.pdbx_description
1 polymer ?
#
loop_
_entity_poly.entity_id
_entity_poly.type
_entity_poly.pdbx_seq_one_letter_code
_entity_poly.pdbx_strand_id
1 'polypeptide(L)' 'MSITDHETGKLLVDALPLLPGEYPTANLLESHGYLKIGSAVVVSANGDNSAPTFDSLGKDHLVVWSDDVF' A
#
# COMPACT_ATOMS: atom_id res chain seq x y z
N MET A 1 -4.35 -7.11 -0.37
CA MET A 1 -5.18 -5.99 0.10
C MET A 1 -6.19 -5.64 -0.98
N SER A 2 -7.40 -5.20 -0.61
CA SER A 2 -8.39 -4.65 -1.53
C SER A 2 -8.65 -3.18 -1.21
N ILE A 3 -8.91 -2.37 -2.24
CA ILE A 3 -9.34 -0.98 -2.13
C ILE A 3 -10.74 -0.89 -2.74
N THR A 4 -11.66 -0.35 -1.95
CA THR A 4 -13.06 -0.19 -2.32
C THR A 4 -13.44 1.26 -2.12
N ASP A 5 -14.17 1.82 -3.08
CA ASP A 5 -14.79 3.14 -2.95
C ASP A 5 -15.80 3.12 -1.79
N HIS A 6 -15.60 4.01 -0.82
CA HIS A 6 -16.38 4.02 0.42
C HIS A 6 -17.86 4.35 0.19
N GLU A 7 -18.16 5.27 -0.73
CA GLU A 7 -19.51 5.79 -0.98
C GLU A 7 -20.34 4.81 -1.81
N THR A 8 -19.72 4.19 -2.82
CA THR A 8 -20.41 3.35 -3.81
C THR A 8 -20.26 1.86 -3.52
N GLY A 9 -19.32 1.45 -2.66
CA GLY A 9 -18.96 0.06 -2.44
C GLY A 9 -18.29 -0.61 -3.65
N LYS A 10 -17.90 0.16 -4.67
CA LYS A 10 -17.27 -0.37 -5.87
C LYS A 10 -15.84 -0.81 -5.56
N LEU A 11 -15.52 -2.08 -5.85
CA LEU A 11 -14.16 -2.58 -5.80
C LEU A 11 -13.31 -1.87 -6.87
N LEU A 12 -12.23 -1.23 -6.44
CA LEU A 12 -11.31 -0.49 -7.30
C LEU A 12 -10.09 -1.34 -7.65
N VAL A 13 -9.47 -1.94 -6.62
CA VAL A 13 -8.30 -2.81 -6.74
C VAL A 13 -8.47 -3.97 -5.77
N ASP A 14 -8.08 -5.17 -6.19
CA ASP A 14 -8.02 -6.35 -5.32
C ASP A 14 -6.69 -7.08 -5.49
N ALA A 15 -6.38 -7.97 -4.54
CA ALA A 15 -5.17 -8.77 -4.51
C ALA A 15 -3.88 -7.93 -4.59
N LEU A 16 -3.90 -6.67 -4.11
CA LEU A 16 -2.72 -5.82 -4.08
C LEU A 16 -1.66 -6.45 -3.15
N PRO A 17 -0.46 -6.79 -3.65
CA PRO A 17 0.59 -7.38 -2.85
C PRO A 17 1.18 -6.34 -1.90
N LEU A 18 1.33 -6.69 -0.63
CA LEU A 18 1.87 -5.81 0.40
C LEU A 18 3.38 -6.03 0.52
N LEU A 19 4.12 -5.61 -0.49
CA LEU A 19 5.57 -5.73 -0.52
C LEU A 19 6.22 -4.36 -0.26
N PRO A 20 7.18 -4.27 0.67
CA PRO A 20 7.97 -3.06 0.84
C PRO A 20 8.84 -2.88 -0.40
N GLY A 21 9.01 -1.63 -0.79
CA GLY A 21 9.89 -1.22 -1.87
C GLY A 21 10.65 0.04 -1.48
N GLU A 22 11.70 0.35 -2.24
CA GLU A 22 12.45 1.60 -2.07
C GLU A 22 11.97 2.62 -3.09
N TYR A 23 12.05 3.90 -2.75
CA TYR A 23 11.75 4.96 -3.72
C TYR A 23 12.65 4.82 -4.95
N PRO A 24 12.11 4.91 -6.19
CA PRO A 24 10.73 5.31 -6.53
C PRO A 24 9.72 4.15 -6.70
N THR A 25 10.14 2.89 -6.57
CA THR A 25 9.28 1.72 -6.81
C THR A 25 8.45 1.30 -5.61
N ALA A 26 8.49 2.06 -4.51
CA ALA A 26 7.75 1.79 -3.28
C ALA A 26 6.23 1.97 -3.41
N ASN A 27 5.76 2.81 -4.34
CA ASN A 27 4.34 3.08 -4.52
C ASN A 27 3.60 1.87 -5.11
N LEU A 28 2.84 1.17 -4.28
CA LEU A 28 2.04 0.01 -4.68
C LEU A 28 0.96 0.35 -5.71
N LEU A 29 0.49 1.60 -5.71
CA LEU A 29 -0.60 2.07 -6.58
C LEU A 29 -0.12 2.71 -7.88
N GLU A 30 1.19 2.80 -8.10
CA GLU A 30 1.76 3.44 -9.30
C GLU A 30 1.23 2.79 -10.60
N SER A 31 1.18 1.46 -10.63
CA SER A 31 0.62 0.69 -11.75
C SER A 31 -0.88 0.94 -11.99
N HIS A 32 -1.58 1.46 -10.97
CA HIS A 32 -3.00 1.81 -10.98
C HIS A 32 -3.21 3.33 -11.01
N GLY A 33 -2.20 4.14 -11.34
CA GLY A 33 -2.27 5.60 -11.29
C GLY A 33 -3.40 6.22 -12.13
N TYR A 34 -3.87 5.52 -13.16
CA TYR A 34 -5.04 5.91 -13.95
C TYR A 34 -6.34 6.00 -13.13
N LEU A 35 -6.42 5.31 -11.98
CA LEU A 35 -7.56 5.37 -11.06
C LEU A 35 -7.55 6.63 -10.20
N LYS A 36 -6.41 7.33 -10.08
CA LYS A 36 -6.24 8.53 -9.25
C LYS A 36 -6.71 8.33 -7.80
N ILE A 37 -6.29 7.21 -7.20
CA ILE A 37 -6.61 6.81 -5.83
C ILE A 37 -5.44 7.07 -4.87
N GLY A 38 -4.57 8.01 -5.21
CA GLY A 38 -3.37 8.35 -4.43
C GLY A 38 -2.27 7.29 -4.47
N SER A 39 -1.48 7.22 -3.40
CA SER A 39 -0.31 6.36 -3.27
C SER A 39 -0.34 5.54 -1.99
N ALA A 40 0.09 4.28 -2.06
CA ALA A 40 0.19 3.39 -0.91
C ALA A 40 1.59 2.77 -0.80
N VAL A 41 2.13 2.73 0.41
CA VAL A 41 3.46 2.18 0.72
C VAL A 41 3.40 1.28 1.96
N VAL A 42 4.30 0.29 2.03
CA VAL A 42 4.52 -0.50 3.23
C VAL A 42 5.74 0.05 3.96
N VAL A 43 5.59 0.41 5.22
CA VAL A 43 6.66 0.98 6.06
C VAL A 43 6.90 0.07 7.26
N SER A 44 8.17 -0.22 7.54
CA SER A 44 8.60 -0.87 8.77
C SER A 44 8.65 0.15 9.91
N ALA A 45 7.95 -0.13 11.01
CA ALA A 45 8.03 0.64 12.25
C ALA A 45 9.43 0.57 12.90
N ASN A 46 10.22 -0.46 12.55
CA ASN A 46 11.59 -0.63 13.01
C ASN A 46 12.61 0.12 12.14
N GLY A 47 12.17 0.77 11.05
CA GLY A 47 13.03 1.51 10.13
C GLY A 47 13.96 0.61 9.30
N ASP A 48 13.60 -0.66 9.13
CA ASP A 48 14.34 -1.62 8.30
C ASP A 48 13.61 -1.91 6.97
N ASN A 49 14.33 -2.55 6.05
CA ASN A 49 13.79 -3.03 4.77
C ASN A 49 13.29 -4.48 4.88
N SER A 50 12.90 -4.93 6.08
CA SER A 50 12.44 -6.30 6.26
C SER A 50 11.12 -6.52 5.52
N ALA A 51 10.97 -7.69 4.89
CA ALA A 51 9.71 -8.07 4.28
C ALA A 51 8.67 -8.37 5.37
N PRO A 52 7.41 -7.90 5.23
CA PRO A 52 6.35 -8.25 6.14
C PRO A 52 6.10 -9.76 6.07
N THR A 53 5.96 -10.34 7.26
CA THR A 53 5.52 -11.72 7.45
C THR A 53 4.10 -11.71 7.98
N PHE A 54 3.50 -12.90 8.06
CA PHE A 54 2.19 -13.05 8.68
C PHE A 54 2.15 -12.51 10.12
N ASP A 55 3.25 -12.65 10.87
CA ASP A 55 3.32 -12.26 12.28
C ASP A 55 3.60 -10.77 12.50
N SER A 56 4.16 -10.09 11.50
CA SER A 56 4.62 -8.70 11.57
C SER A 56 3.66 -7.70 10.93
N LEU A 57 2.74 -8.15 10.06
CA LEU A 57 1.66 -7.32 9.50
C LEU A 57 0.78 -6.73 10.60
N GLY A 58 0.64 -5.39 10.61
CA GLY A 58 -0.16 -4.67 11.59
C GLY A 58 0.50 -4.51 12.96
N LYS A 59 1.75 -4.97 13.12
CA LYS A 59 2.58 -4.74 14.32
C LYS A 59 3.84 -3.97 13.97
N ASP A 60 4.69 -4.60 13.18
CA ASP A 60 6.00 -4.06 12.80
C ASP A 60 5.98 -3.46 11.40
N HIS A 61 4.98 -3.83 10.58
CA HIS A 61 4.77 -3.28 9.24
C HIS A 61 3.39 -2.63 9.13
N LEU A 62 3.39 -1.38 8.65
CA LEU A 62 2.20 -0.57 8.45
C LEU A 62 2.00 -0.30 6.95
N VAL A 63 0.75 -0.36 6.51
CA VAL A 63 0.37 0.15 5.19
C VAL A 63 -0.08 1.59 5.37
N VAL A 64 0.59 2.51 4.68
CA VAL A 64 0.23 3.92 4.66
C VAL A 64 -0.38 4.21 3.29
N TRP A 65 -1.62 4.70 3.28
CA TRP A 65 -2.31 5.14 2.08
C TRP A 65 -2.67 6.61 2.22
N SER A 66 -2.33 7.40 1.21
CA SER A 66 -2.62 8.84 1.13
C SER A 66 -3.16 9.18 -0.24
N ASP A 67 -3.97 10.24 -0.30
CA ASP A 67 -4.50 10.79 -1.55
C ASP A 67 -3.43 11.51 -2.39
N ASP A 68 -2.26 11.77 -1.79
CA ASP A 68 -1.14 12.45 -2.44
C ASP A 68 -0.25 11.48 -3.24
N VAL A 69 0.30 11.97 -4.36
CA VAL A 69 1.13 11.20 -5.27
C VAL A 69 2.60 11.58 -5.05
N PHE A 70 3.36 10.72 -4.36
CA PHE A 70 4.80 10.89 -4.12
C PHE A 70 5.66 10.63 -5.37
#